data_AF-A0A382UX85-F1
#
_entry.id   AF-A0A382UX85-F1
#
_cell.length_a   1.000
_cell.length_b   1.000
_cell.length_c   1.000
_cell.angle_alpha   90.00
_cell.angle_beta   90.00
_cell.angle_gamma   90.00
#
_symmetry.space_group_name_H-M   'P 1'
#
loop_
_entity.id
_entity.type
_entity.pdbx_description
1 polymer ?
#
loop_
_entity_poly.entity_id
_entity_poly.type
_entity_poly.pdbx_seq_one_letter_code
_entity_poly.pdbx_strand_id
1 'polypeptide(L)'
;CFSAIHRHLKHDGKVIIDMFYPDLEMFDQDNRIYYVTKEIYDASSKTSTLVKHRSNFDIHSQVIQTTLIVEISLAGNVTETRYTDFSLRYIHPKEAEYLFLNNGFATKNLVTNFTNLAEENEMSEMVFELEKIA
;
A
#
# COMPACT_ATOMS: atom_id res chain seq x y z
N CYS A 1 11.76 -10.49 8.73
CA CYS A 1 12.31 -10.20 7.39
C CYS A 1 12.30 -11.46 6.52
N PHE A 2 12.53 -11.35 5.21
CA PHE A 2 12.40 -12.45 4.23
C PHE A 2 13.17 -13.72 4.59
N SER A 3 14.36 -13.60 5.18
CA SER A 3 15.10 -14.76 5.69
C SER A 3 14.33 -15.58 6.75
N ALA A 4 13.50 -14.93 7.58
CA ALA A 4 12.64 -15.64 8.53
C ALA A 4 11.50 -16.37 7.81
N ILE A 5 10.89 -15.74 6.79
CA ILE A 5 9.86 -16.39 5.95
C ILE A 5 10.47 -17.62 5.26
N HIS A 6 11.66 -17.49 4.67
CA HIS A 6 12.37 -18.56 3.98
C HIS A 6 12.62 -19.78 4.88
N ARG A 7 12.96 -19.57 6.16
CA ARG A 7 13.17 -20.65 7.14
C ARG A 7 11.90 -21.43 7.48
N HIS A 8 10.73 -20.78 7.49
CA HIS A 8 9.46 -21.41 7.84
C HIS A 8 8.76 -22.03 6.63
N LEU A 9 9.16 -21.64 5.43
CA LEU A 9 8.56 -22.14 4.21
C LEU A 9 9.00 -23.58 3.90
N LYS A 10 8.02 -24.45 3.67
CA LYS A 10 8.23 -25.81 3.14
C LYS A 10 8.88 -25.75 1.76
N HIS A 11 9.46 -26.86 1.32
CA HIS A 11 10.20 -26.94 0.05
C HIS A 11 9.34 -26.49 -1.17
N ASP A 12 8.05 -26.81 -1.16
CA ASP A 12 7.06 -26.47 -2.18
C ASP A 12 6.15 -25.29 -1.78
N GLY A 13 6.46 -24.64 -0.66
CA GLY A 13 5.70 -23.52 -0.17
C GLY A 13 5.86 -22.30 -1.08
N LYS A 14 4.79 -21.51 -1.16
CA LYS A 14 4.76 -20.24 -1.89
C LYS A 14 4.61 -19.08 -0.92
N VAL A 15 5.17 -17.94 -1.28
CA VAL A 15 4.95 -16.68 -0.57
C VAL A 15 4.27 -15.74 -1.52
N ILE A 16 3.13 -15.19 -1.10
CA ILE A 16 2.41 -14.15 -1.82
C ILE A 16 2.64 -12.84 -1.08
N ILE A 17 3.07 -11.81 -1.81
CA ILE A 17 3.34 -10.48 -1.26
C ILE A 17 2.64 -9.46 -2.14
N ASP A 18 1.80 -8.64 -1.53
CA ASP A 18 1.29 -7.42 -2.10
C ASP A 18 2.11 -6.22 -1.66
N MET A 19 2.37 -5.32 -2.59
CA MET A 19 2.95 -4.01 -2.36
C MET A 19 2.25 -3.03 -3.29
N PHE A 20 2.12 -1.76 -2.90
CA PHE A 20 1.62 -0.75 -3.83
C PHE A 20 2.59 -0.58 -5.00
N TYR A 21 2.04 -0.30 -6.19
CA TYR A 21 2.84 -0.02 -7.37
C TYR A 21 3.28 1.45 -7.34
N PRO A 22 4.59 1.76 -7.41
CA PRO A 22 5.07 3.14 -7.39
C PRO A 22 4.88 3.80 -8.76
N ASP A 23 3.65 4.26 -9.03
CA ASP A 23 3.31 4.99 -10.25
C ASP A 23 3.65 6.49 -10.17
N LEU A 24 3.88 7.11 -11.33
CA LEU A 24 4.19 8.54 -11.47
C LEU A 24 3.09 9.43 -10.91
N GLU A 25 1.81 9.06 -11.06
CA GLU A 25 0.69 9.84 -10.52
C GLU A 25 0.70 9.91 -8.99
N MET A 26 1.23 8.87 -8.32
CA MET A 26 1.39 8.86 -6.87
C MET A 26 2.34 9.98 -6.40
N PHE A 27 3.35 10.31 -7.21
CA PHE A 27 4.37 11.31 -6.87
C PHE A 27 3.97 12.75 -7.20
N ASP A 28 2.89 12.97 -7.98
CA ASP A 28 2.42 14.31 -8.37
C ASP A 28 1.51 14.97 -7.32
N GLN A 29 1.44 14.40 -6.11
CA GLN A 29 0.62 14.93 -5.03
C GLN A 29 1.22 16.21 -4.42
N ASP A 30 0.40 17.25 -4.30
CA ASP A 30 0.75 18.50 -3.63
C ASP A 30 0.70 18.31 -2.11
N ASN A 31 1.87 18.36 -1.48
CA ASN A 31 2.03 18.19 -0.03
C ASN A 31 1.37 19.30 0.81
N ARG A 32 0.74 20.30 0.19
CA ARG A 32 -0.03 21.37 0.86
C ARG A 32 -1.52 21.05 0.95
N ILE A 33 -1.99 20.03 0.22
CA ILE A 33 -3.42 19.71 0.09
C ILE A 33 -3.71 18.38 0.82
N TYR A 34 -4.92 18.28 1.38
CA TYR A 34 -5.46 17.01 1.89
C TYR A 34 -6.30 16.33 0.82
N TYR A 35 -5.91 15.12 0.45
CA TYR A 35 -6.62 14.28 -0.49
C TYR A 35 -7.61 13.40 0.27
N VAL A 36 -8.88 13.38 -0.16
CA VAL A 36 -9.89 12.48 0.39
C VAL A 36 -9.65 11.09 -0.17
N THR A 37 -9.46 10.10 0.70
CA THR A 37 -9.29 8.70 0.27
C THR A 37 -10.57 7.90 0.44
N LYS A 38 -11.38 8.21 1.45
CA LYS A 38 -12.61 7.46 1.71
C LYS A 38 -13.63 8.29 2.48
N GLU A 39 -14.89 8.16 2.09
CA GLU A 39 -16.03 8.64 2.86
C GLU A 39 -16.97 7.45 3.12
N ILE A 40 -17.40 7.32 4.38
CA ILE A 40 -18.30 6.26 4.81
C ILE A 40 -19.46 6.92 5.53
N TYR A 41 -20.68 6.59 5.14
CA TYR A 41 -21.89 7.12 5.75
C TYR A 41 -22.78 5.98 6.26
N ASP A 42 -23.20 6.08 7.52
CA ASP A 42 -24.22 5.22 8.12
C ASP A 42 -25.48 6.03 8.39
N ALA A 43 -26.52 5.77 7.61
CA ALA A 43 -27.81 6.44 7.72
C ALA A 43 -28.55 6.14 9.03
N SER A 44 -28.33 4.97 9.63
CA SER A 44 -29.05 4.55 10.84
C SER A 44 -28.60 5.33 12.07
N SER A 45 -27.28 5.52 12.22
CA SER A 45 -26.67 6.31 13.28
C SER A 45 -26.50 7.78 12.91
N LYS A 46 -26.72 8.16 11.65
CA LYS A 46 -26.38 9.48 11.07
C LYS A 46 -24.91 9.85 11.27
N THR A 47 -24.05 8.84 11.30
CA THR A 47 -22.60 9.00 11.47
C THR A 47 -21.94 9.00 10.10
N SER A 48 -20.98 9.90 9.88
CA SER A 48 -20.06 9.79 8.75
C SER A 48 -18.62 9.71 9.23
N THR A 49 -17.78 9.02 8.46
CA THR A 49 -16.34 8.98 8.64
C THR A 49 -15.68 9.44 7.35
N LEU A 50 -14.88 10.50 7.44
CA LEU A 50 -14.09 11.03 6.35
C LEU A 50 -12.62 10.73 6.61
N VAL A 51 -11.98 10.04 5.67
CA VAL A 51 -10.55 9.71 5.70
C VAL A 51 -9.85 10.56 4.65
N LYS A 52 -8.85 11.32 5.10
CA LYS A 52 -8.01 12.17 4.26
C LYS A 52 -6.54 11.88 4.53
N HIS A 53 -5.69 12.14 3.57
CA HIS A 53 -4.25 12.08 3.78
C HIS A 53 -3.54 13.26 3.16
N ARG A 54 -2.32 13.51 3.64
CA ARG A 54 -1.36 14.42 3.05
C ARG A 54 0.00 13.77 3.14
N SER A 55 0.70 13.72 2.02
CA SER A 55 1.96 12.98 1.90
C SER A 55 3.08 13.89 1.39
N ASN A 56 4.29 13.61 1.83
CA ASN A 56 5.53 14.18 1.30
C ASN A 56 6.43 13.05 0.79
N PHE A 57 7.01 13.24 -0.39
CA PHE A 57 7.76 12.20 -1.10
C PHE A 57 9.23 12.57 -1.17
N ASP A 58 10.09 11.75 -0.56
CA ASP A 58 11.53 11.79 -0.78
C ASP A 58 11.89 10.70 -1.79
N ILE A 59 11.98 11.11 -3.06
CA ILE A 59 12.28 10.21 -4.17
C ILE A 59 13.68 9.60 -4.11
N HIS A 60 14.63 10.24 -3.41
CA HIS A 60 16.01 9.76 -3.33
C HIS A 60 16.16 8.63 -2.33
N SER A 61 15.41 8.67 -1.23
CA SER A 61 15.43 7.61 -0.22
C SER A 61 14.24 6.64 -0.32
N GLN A 62 13.37 6.86 -1.30
CA GLN A 62 12.13 6.12 -1.55
C GLN A 62 11.18 6.13 -0.34
N VAL A 63 11.16 7.22 0.42
CA VAL A 63 10.35 7.35 1.65
C VAL A 63 9.16 8.26 1.40
N ILE A 64 7.99 7.82 1.87
CA ILE A 64 6.74 8.58 1.88
C ILE A 64 6.41 8.89 3.34
N GLN A 65 6.28 10.16 3.66
CA GLN A 65 5.86 10.63 4.98
C GLN A 65 4.40 11.05 4.89
N THR A 66 3.52 10.36 5.60
CA THR A 66 2.07 10.55 5.49
C THR A 66 1.48 10.96 6.83
N THR A 67 0.65 12.00 6.80
CA THR A 67 -0.32 12.29 7.86
C THR A 67 -1.70 11.82 7.38
N LEU A 68 -2.28 10.84 8.08
CA LEU A 68 -3.65 10.39 7.87
C LEU A 68 -4.57 11.10 8.87
N ILE A 69 -5.67 11.63 8.38
CA ILE A 69 -6.70 12.30 9.16
C ILE A 69 -7.99 11.49 9.06
N VAL A 70 -8.57 11.15 10.20
CA VAL A 70 -9.88 10.50 10.30
C VAL A 70 -10.82 11.42 11.06
N GLU A 71 -11.82 11.96 10.37
CA GLU A 71 -12.88 12.78 10.95
C GLU A 71 -14.16 11.96 11.09
N ILE A 72 -14.72 11.92 12.30
CA ILE A 72 -16.02 11.32 12.56
C ILE A 72 -17.01 12.47 12.79
N SER A 73 -18.14 12.41 12.09
CA SER A 73 -19.22 13.39 12.24
C SER A 73 -20.52 12.73 12.63
N LEU A 74 -21.33 13.42 13.44
CA LEU A 74 -22.69 13.04 13.80
C LEU A 74 -23.66 14.11 13.30
N ALA A 75 -24.61 13.71 12.47
CA ALA A 75 -25.59 14.59 11.84
C ALA A 75 -24.94 15.84 11.17
N GLY A 76 -23.80 15.64 10.52
CA GLY A 76 -23.05 16.70 9.81
C GLY A 76 -22.10 17.52 10.67
N ASN A 77 -22.04 17.32 11.99
CA ASN A 77 -21.09 17.99 12.87
C ASN A 77 -19.92 17.08 13.19
N VAL A 78 -18.69 17.52 12.93
CA VAL A 78 -17.48 16.77 13.32
C VAL A 78 -17.43 16.66 14.84
N THR A 79 -17.44 15.45 15.36
CA THR A 79 -17.38 15.14 16.79
C THR A 79 -15.99 14.64 17.21
N GLU A 80 -15.22 14.10 16.28
CA GLU A 80 -13.88 13.60 16.53
C GLU A 80 -12.96 13.81 15.32
N THR A 81 -11.70 14.14 15.58
CA THR A 81 -10.64 14.16 14.56
C THR A 81 -9.41 13.46 15.11
N ARG A 82 -8.92 12.44 14.39
CA ARG A 82 -7.69 11.71 14.71
C ARG A 82 -6.63 12.00 13.66
N TYR A 83 -5.40 12.16 14.11
CA TYR A 83 -4.22 12.34 13.28
C TYR A 83 -3.27 11.17 13.53
N THR A 84 -2.79 10.55 12.45
CA THR A 84 -1.81 9.48 12.52
C THR A 84 -0.70 9.77 11.52
N ASP A 85 0.49 10.03 12.05
CA ASP A 85 1.70 10.18 11.23
C ASP A 85 2.38 8.82 11.09
N PHE A 86 2.74 8.45 9.87
CA PHE A 86 3.53 7.25 9.59
C PHE A 86 4.43 7.46 8.38
N SER A 87 5.40 6.56 8.24
CA SER A 87 6.30 6.54 7.09
C SER A 87 6.19 5.21 6.37
N LEU A 88 6.13 5.27 5.05
CA LEU A 88 6.21 4.12 4.16
C LEU A 88 7.52 4.21 3.37
N ARG A 89 8.04 3.06 2.94
CA ARG A 89 9.10 3.00 1.94
C ARG A 89 8.56 2.22 0.75
N TYR A 90 8.64 2.82 -0.43
CA TYR A 90 8.30 2.12 -1.67
C TYR A 90 9.54 1.44 -2.24
N ILE A 91 9.30 0.46 -3.10
CA ILE A 91 10.34 -0.27 -3.83
C ILE A 91 9.84 -0.47 -5.25
N HIS A 92 10.72 -0.30 -6.24
CA HIS A 92 10.33 -0.58 -7.63
C HIS A 92 10.29 -2.10 -7.88
N PRO A 93 9.50 -2.58 -8.87
CA PRO A 93 9.35 -4.01 -9.11
C PRO A 93 10.68 -4.77 -9.25
N LYS A 94 11.63 -4.20 -9.99
CA LYS A 94 12.96 -4.80 -10.19
C LYS A 94 13.80 -4.83 -8.92
N GLU A 95 13.72 -3.79 -8.10
CA GLU A 95 14.41 -3.75 -6.80
C GLU A 95 13.86 -4.80 -5.85
N ALA A 96 12.53 -5.00 -5.84
CA ALA A 96 11.87 -6.05 -5.07
C ALA A 96 12.33 -7.44 -5.51
N GLU A 97 12.37 -7.72 -6.82
CA GLU A 97 12.89 -8.98 -7.36
C GLU A 97 14.34 -9.26 -6.89
N TYR A 98 15.23 -8.26 -6.93
CA TYR A 98 16.59 -8.40 -6.41
C TYR A 98 16.63 -8.65 -4.91
N LEU A 99 15.78 -7.96 -4.14
CA LEU A 99 15.66 -8.19 -2.70
C LEU A 99 15.22 -9.63 -2.40
N PHE A 100 14.26 -10.17 -3.16
CA PHE A 100 13.78 -11.54 -3.01
C PHE A 100 14.86 -12.56 -3.36
N LEU A 101 15.54 -12.36 -4.49
CA LEU A 101 16.65 -13.22 -4.93
C LEU A 101 17.74 -13.32 -3.86
N ASN A 102 18.13 -12.17 -3.29
CA ASN A 102 19.14 -12.11 -2.23
C ASN A 102 18.68 -12.74 -0.90
N ASN A 103 17.39 -13.12 -0.77
CA ASN A 103 16.83 -13.80 0.38
C ASN A 103 16.40 -15.26 0.07
N GLY A 104 16.85 -15.83 -1.05
CA GLY A 104 16.59 -17.23 -1.39
C GLY A 104 15.23 -17.47 -2.04
N PHE A 105 14.67 -16.46 -2.70
CA PHE A 105 13.40 -16.56 -3.41
C PHE A 105 13.54 -16.26 -4.89
N ALA A 106 12.87 -17.03 -5.73
CA ALA A 106 12.67 -16.73 -7.14
C ALA A 106 11.26 -16.16 -7.34
N THR A 107 11.15 -15.10 -8.14
CA THR A 107 9.83 -14.58 -8.55
C THR A 107 9.28 -15.46 -9.66
N LYS A 108 8.14 -16.10 -9.41
CA LYS A 108 7.47 -16.94 -10.40
C LYS A 108 6.49 -16.13 -11.24
N ASN A 109 5.65 -15.35 -10.57
CA ASN A 109 4.67 -14.48 -11.20
C ASN A 109 4.72 -13.10 -10.55
N LEU A 110 4.47 -12.08 -11.35
CA LEU A 110 4.17 -10.73 -10.91
C LEU A 110 2.90 -10.31 -11.64
N VAL A 111 1.86 -9.99 -10.87
CA VAL A 111 0.60 -9.44 -11.38
C VAL A 111 0.31 -8.10 -10.72
N THR A 112 -0.52 -7.28 -11.35
CA THR A 112 -0.66 -5.86 -10.97
C THR A 112 -1.91 -5.58 -10.15
N ASN A 113 -2.69 -6.61 -9.85
CA ASN A 113 -3.85 -6.62 -8.96
C ASN A 113 -4.13 -8.10 -8.56
N PHE A 114 -4.80 -8.33 -7.42
CA PHE A 114 -5.25 -9.68 -7.03
C PHE A 114 -6.37 -10.23 -7.93
N THR A 115 -7.10 -9.34 -8.60
CA THR A 115 -8.23 -9.65 -9.48
C THR A 115 -7.77 -9.65 -10.94
N ASN A 116 -8.11 -10.70 -11.70
CA ASN A 116 -7.95 -10.74 -13.16
C ASN A 116 -9.04 -9.89 -13.87
N LEU A 117 -9.52 -8.82 -13.25
CA LEU A 117 -10.54 -7.97 -13.86
C LEU A 117 -9.86 -7.07 -14.90
N ALA A 118 -10.08 -7.39 -16.17
CA ALA A 118 -9.54 -6.67 -17.33
C ALA A 118 -10.01 -5.21 -17.46
N GLU A 119 -10.75 -4.69 -16.46
CA GLU A 119 -11.41 -3.38 -16.48
C GLU A 119 -10.72 -2.35 -15.56
N GLU A 120 -9.78 -2.77 -14.69
CA GLU A 120 -9.01 -1.85 -13.86
C GLU A 120 -7.74 -1.42 -14.62
N ASN A 121 -7.83 -0.29 -15.33
CA ASN A 121 -6.67 0.36 -15.96
C ASN A 121 -5.71 1.01 -14.95
N GLU A 122 -6.00 0.93 -13.65
CA GLU A 122 -5.16 1.49 -12.59
C GLU A 122 -4.25 0.40 -12.01
N MET A 123 -2.96 0.50 -12.31
CA MET A 123 -1.93 -0.32 -11.67
C MET A 123 -1.68 0.21 -10.26
N SER A 124 -2.53 -0.17 -9.32
CA SER A 124 -2.40 0.30 -7.92
C SER A 124 -1.48 -0.58 -7.09
N GLU A 125 -1.31 -1.85 -7.49
CA GLU A 125 -0.61 -2.86 -6.70
C GLU A 125 0.36 -3.68 -7.57
N MET A 126 1.29 -4.36 -6.88
CA MET A 126 2.12 -5.40 -7.44
C MET A 126 2.08 -6.59 -6.48
N VAL A 127 1.60 -7.71 -6.99
CA VAL A 127 1.45 -8.97 -6.26
C VAL A 127 2.46 -9.96 -6.80
N PHE A 128 3.42 -10.32 -5.94
CA PHE A 128 4.47 -11.28 -6.24
C PHE A 128 4.11 -12.66 -5.74
N GLU A 129 4.23 -13.66 -6.60
CA GLU A 129 4.30 -15.07 -6.21
C GLU A 129 5.76 -15.50 -6.19
N LEU A 130 6.26 -15.84 -5.00
CA LEU A 130 7.63 -16.25 -4.77
C LEU A 130 7.72 -17.74 -4.46
N GLU A 131 8.75 -18.39 -5.00
CA GLU A 131 9.12 -19.76 -4.69
C GLU A 131 10.49 -19.82 -4.04
N LYS A 132 10.69 -20.81 -3.18
CA LYS A 132 11.97 -21.03 -2.50
C LYS A 132 13.02 -21.51 -3.50
N ILE A 133 14.20 -20.91 -3.48
CA ILE A 133 15.38 -21.43 -4.19
C ILE A 133 16.02 -22.49 -3.27
N ALA A 134 16.27 -23.67 -3.83
CA ALA A 134 16.88 -24.80 -3.11
C ALA A 134 18.33 -24.52 -2.70
#